data_AF-A0A251V4T3-F1
#
_entry.id   AF-A0A251V4T3-F1
#
_cell.length_a   1.000
_cell.length_b   1.000
_cell.length_c   1.000
_cell.angle_alpha   90.00
_cell.angle_beta   90.00
_cell.angle_gamma   90.00
#
_symmetry.space_group_name_H-M   'P 1'
#
loop_
_entity.id
_entity.type
_entity.pdbx_description
1 polymer ?
#
loop_
_entity_poly.entity_id
_entity_poly.type
_entity_poly.pdbx_seq_one_letter_code
_entity_poly.pdbx_strand_id
1 'polypeptide(L)'
;MDILERKKKIKLCADIALASTKNETTLWSIALISDAKKDDENKILVDNLLGPESRFKPRMTNRQMIACHKRVRSKKILKKSRHVCQKMKKMGPPKSNLAAYIAKTLVKRRTQVLKRLVPGGESMDEFSLIKEALDYVLSLRIQVDVMRTLANANEVLNQSDSKIID
;
A
#
# COMPACT_ATOMS: atom_id res chain seq x y z
N MET A 1 -5.25 31.61 -1.56
CA MET A 1 -5.39 30.14 -1.51
C MET A 1 -6.85 29.83 -1.66
N ASP A 2 -7.20 29.06 -2.69
CA ASP A 2 -8.58 28.63 -2.90
C ASP A 2 -9.01 27.63 -1.82
N ILE A 3 -10.31 27.56 -1.52
CA ILE A 3 -10.84 26.67 -0.48
C ILE A 3 -10.56 25.19 -0.81
N LEU A 4 -10.52 24.86 -2.11
CA LEU A 4 -10.19 23.51 -2.58
C LEU A 4 -8.72 23.18 -2.31
N GLU A 5 -7.81 24.13 -2.56
CA GLU A 5 -6.39 23.97 -2.26
C GLU A 5 -6.17 23.79 -0.76
N ARG A 6 -6.85 24.59 0.07
CA ARG A 6 -6.77 24.47 1.54
C ARG A 6 -7.21 23.09 1.99
N LYS A 7 -8.35 22.59 1.50
CA LYS A 7 -8.84 21.25 1.82
C LYS A 7 -7.85 20.15 1.43
N LYS A 8 -7.25 20.26 0.23
CA LYS A 8 -6.23 19.32 -0.24
C LYS A 8 -5.00 19.31 0.66
N LYS A 9 -4.48 20.49 1.05
CA LYS A 9 -3.33 20.58 1.95
C LYS A 9 -3.64 20.03 3.35
N ILE A 10 -4.81 20.33 3.91
CA ILE A 10 -5.23 19.76 5.21
C ILE A 10 -5.27 18.24 5.15
N LYS A 11 -5.89 17.68 4.09
CA LYS A 11 -5.93 16.23 3.89
C LYS A 11 -4.52 15.65 3.81
N LEU A 12 -3.66 16.25 2.99
CA LEU A 12 -2.28 15.78 2.83
C LEU A 12 -1.51 15.80 4.14
N CYS A 13 -1.59 16.89 4.92
CA CYS A 13 -0.94 16.97 6.23
C CYS A 13 -1.45 15.89 7.19
N ALA A 14 -2.76 15.63 7.20
CA ALA A 14 -3.35 14.58 8.02
C ALA A 14 -2.85 13.19 7.59
N ASP A 15 -2.80 12.92 6.29
CA ASP A 15 -2.33 11.66 5.74
C ASP A 15 -0.83 11.47 6.05
N ILE A 16 0.01 12.50 5.90
CA ILE A 16 1.44 12.48 6.27
C ILE A 16 1.60 12.22 7.76
N ALA A 17 0.91 12.95 8.63
CA ALA A 17 0.98 12.75 10.08
C ALA A 17 0.58 11.31 10.46
N LEU A 18 -0.50 10.80 9.86
CA LEU A 18 -0.93 9.41 10.06
C LEU A 18 0.15 8.41 9.63
N ALA A 19 0.78 8.64 8.47
CA ALA A 19 1.88 7.81 7.98
C ALA A 19 3.13 7.89 8.86
N SER A 20 3.45 9.06 9.42
CA SER A 20 4.61 9.28 10.30
C SER A 20 4.45 8.67 11.69
N THR A 21 3.22 8.62 12.23
CA THR A 21 2.96 7.98 13.54
C THR A 21 3.04 6.46 13.49
N LYS A 22 2.89 5.88 12.30
CA LYS A 22 3.01 4.44 12.09
C LYS A 22 4.49 4.07 12.00
N ASN A 23 4.86 2.97 12.67
CA ASN A 23 6.21 2.43 12.60
C ASN A 23 6.63 2.22 11.14
N GLU A 24 7.94 2.38 10.86
CA GLU A 24 8.62 2.33 9.55
C GLU A 24 8.42 1.02 8.74
N THR A 25 7.55 0.12 9.18
CA THR A 25 7.37 -1.22 8.63
C THR A 25 6.19 -1.33 7.67
N THR A 26 5.20 -0.44 7.73
CA THR A 26 4.02 -0.52 6.87
C THR A 26 4.34 0.03 5.49
N LEU A 27 4.09 -0.78 4.46
CA LEU A 27 4.34 -0.41 3.07
C LEU A 27 3.43 0.72 2.61
N TRP A 28 2.19 0.80 3.12
CA TRP A 28 1.26 1.86 2.73
C TRP A 28 1.70 3.25 3.24
N SER A 29 2.30 3.34 4.45
CA SER A 29 2.78 4.61 5.00
C SER A 29 4.02 5.11 4.24
N ILE A 30 4.94 4.21 3.89
CA ILE A 30 6.11 4.53 3.04
C ILE A 30 5.66 5.01 1.67
N ALA A 31 4.67 4.33 1.06
CA ALA A 31 4.15 4.73 -0.24
C ALA A 31 3.54 6.12 -0.21
N LEU A 32 2.79 6.46 0.85
CA LEU A 32 2.18 7.77 1.01
C LEU A 32 3.22 8.88 1.20
N ILE A 33 4.23 8.65 2.05
CA ILE A 33 5.34 9.59 2.25
C ILE A 33 6.14 9.77 0.95
N SER A 34 6.40 8.68 0.23
CA SER A 34 7.10 8.73 -1.06
C SER A 34 6.30 9.48 -2.13
N ASP A 35 4.98 9.37 -2.12
CA ASP A 35 4.10 10.10 -3.04
C ASP A 35 4.10 11.59 -2.72
N ALA A 36 3.99 11.95 -1.43
CA ALA A 36 4.07 13.33 -0.96
C ALA A 36 5.41 14.00 -1.29
N LYS A 37 6.53 13.26 -1.26
CA LYS A 37 7.86 13.78 -1.63
C LYS A 37 8.05 14.09 -3.12
N LYS A 38 7.09 13.76 -4.01
CA LYS A 38 7.18 14.10 -5.43
C LYS A 38 7.02 15.60 -5.70
N ASP A 39 6.31 16.31 -4.83
CA ASP A 39 6.15 17.76 -4.92
C ASP A 39 7.15 18.46 -3.99
N ASP A 40 7.86 19.47 -4.49
CA ASP A 40 8.92 20.16 -3.72
C ASP A 40 8.39 20.86 -2.46
N GLU A 41 7.18 21.44 -2.53
CA GLU A 41 6.52 22.08 -1.37
C GLU A 41 6.17 21.06 -0.28
N ASN A 42 5.65 19.90 -0.69
CA ASN A 42 5.23 18.84 0.22
C ASN A 42 6.44 18.12 0.81
N LYS A 43 7.55 18.04 0.08
CA LYS A 43 8.83 17.52 0.56
C LYS A 43 9.31 18.26 1.80
N ILE A 44 9.26 19.59 1.80
CA ILE A 44 9.63 20.42 2.97
C ILE A 44 8.73 20.10 4.17
N LEU A 45 7.41 19.96 3.95
CA LEU A 45 6.46 19.59 5.00
C LEU A 45 6.75 18.21 5.59
N VAL A 46 7.00 17.23 4.72
CA VAL A 46 7.36 15.87 5.14
C VAL A 46 8.65 15.92 5.96
N ASP A 47 9.71 16.56 5.48
CA ASP A 47 10.99 16.61 6.18
C ASP A 47 10.88 17.31 7.56
N ASN A 48 10.03 18.33 7.68
CA ASN A 48 9.75 19.00 8.96
C ASN A 48 8.96 18.11 9.95
N LEU A 49 7.94 17.39 9.48
CA LEU A 49 7.13 16.49 10.31
C LEU A 49 7.88 15.22 10.73
N LEU A 50 8.84 14.81 9.90
CA LEU A 50 9.60 13.57 10.03
C LEU A 50 10.91 13.75 10.81
N GLY A 51 11.33 15.01 10.97
CA GLY A 51 12.60 15.41 11.56
C GLY A 51 13.82 15.10 10.67
N PRO A 52 14.96 15.76 10.87
CA PRO A 52 16.17 15.56 10.07
C PRO A 52 16.81 14.15 10.22
N GLU A 53 16.32 13.31 11.14
CA GLU A 53 16.99 12.06 11.57
C GLU A 53 16.04 10.86 11.72
N SER A 54 15.06 10.68 10.82
CA SER A 54 14.39 9.38 10.72
C SER A 54 14.69 8.71 9.39
N ARG A 55 15.60 7.74 9.47
CA ARG A 55 15.54 6.32 9.05
C ARG A 55 14.46 5.82 8.07
N PHE A 56 13.82 6.66 7.27
CA PHE A 56 13.18 6.24 6.02
C PHE A 56 14.26 5.96 4.98
N LYS A 57 15.12 4.99 5.25
CA LYS A 57 15.66 4.20 4.15
C LYS A 57 14.45 3.41 3.68
N PRO A 58 13.88 3.68 2.48
CA PRO A 58 13.07 2.66 1.88
C PRO A 58 13.96 1.43 1.90
N ARG A 59 13.60 0.42 2.68
CA ARG A 59 14.00 -0.94 2.35
C ARG A 59 13.27 -1.20 1.05
N MET A 60 13.79 -0.64 -0.04
CA MET A 60 13.63 -1.24 -1.34
C MET A 60 14.03 -2.68 -1.06
N THR A 61 13.07 -3.58 -1.11
CA THR A 61 13.37 -4.97 -1.29
C THR A 61 14.09 -5.01 -2.64
N ASN A 62 15.40 -4.80 -2.60
CA ASN A 62 16.34 -5.31 -3.57
C ASN A 62 16.17 -6.82 -3.48
N ARG A 63 15.08 -7.34 -4.06
CA ARG A 63 15.14 -8.60 -4.76
C ARG A 63 16.05 -8.29 -5.94
N GLN A 64 17.36 -8.32 -5.68
CA GLN A 64 18.33 -8.60 -6.70
C GLN A 64 17.70 -9.68 -7.57
N MET A 65 17.45 -9.35 -8.83
CA MET A 65 17.38 -10.40 -9.82
C MET A 65 18.68 -11.16 -9.66
N ILE A 66 18.62 -12.34 -9.06
CA ILE A 66 19.73 -13.27 -9.12
C ILE A 66 19.86 -13.53 -10.61
N ALA A 67 20.80 -12.83 -11.25
CA ALA A 67 21.28 -13.15 -12.56
C ALA A 67 21.85 -14.55 -12.42
N CYS A 68 21.00 -15.55 -12.69
CA CYS A 68 21.38 -16.94 -12.61
C CYS A 68 22.50 -17.12 -13.61
N HIS A 69 23.70 -17.30 -13.05
CA HIS A 69 24.96 -17.52 -13.72
C HIS A 69 24.77 -18.35 -14.99
N LYS A 70 25.36 -17.88 -16.10
CA LYS A 70 25.60 -18.68 -17.31
C LYS A 70 26.44 -19.90 -16.91
N ARG A 71 25.81 -20.94 -16.37
CA ARG A 71 26.41 -22.26 -16.24
C ARG A 71 26.45 -22.84 -17.64
N VAL A 72 27.63 -22.77 -18.25
CA VAL A 72 28.02 -23.62 -19.37
C VAL A 72 27.82 -25.06 -18.91
N ARG A 73 26.67 -25.65 -19.28
CA ARG A 73 26.32 -27.03 -18.97
C ARG A 73 26.64 -27.86 -20.21
N SER A 74 27.63 -28.74 -20.07
CA SER A 74 28.05 -29.70 -21.09
C SER A 74 26.84 -30.45 -21.69
N LYS A 75 26.66 -30.33 -23.01
CA LYS A 75 25.45 -30.73 -23.76
C LYS A 75 25.20 -32.26 -23.87
N LYS A 76 25.94 -33.12 -23.16
CA LYS A 76 25.90 -34.58 -23.38
C LYS A 76 24.94 -35.38 -22.47
N ILE A 77 24.46 -34.84 -21.34
CA ILE A 77 23.63 -35.61 -20.38
C ILE A 77 22.11 -35.34 -20.54
N LEU A 78 21.69 -34.47 -21.47
CA LEU A 78 20.28 -34.04 -21.59
C LEU A 78 19.44 -34.80 -22.62
N LYS A 79 20.00 -35.81 -23.32
CA LYS A 79 19.25 -36.53 -24.35
C LYS A 79 18.33 -37.63 -23.80
N LYS A 80 18.65 -38.26 -22.66
CA LYS A 80 17.85 -39.38 -22.11
C LYS A 80 16.69 -38.94 -21.20
N SER A 81 16.79 -37.79 -20.52
CA SER A 81 15.74 -37.30 -19.61
C SER A 81 14.60 -36.53 -20.30
N ARG A 82 14.81 -36.05 -21.53
CA ARG A 82 13.77 -35.35 -22.30
C ARG A 82 12.56 -36.23 -22.60
N HIS A 83 12.75 -37.54 -22.81
CA HIS A 83 11.65 -38.45 -23.10
C HIS A 83 10.75 -38.74 -21.88
N VAL A 84 11.29 -38.70 -20.66
CA VAL A 84 10.50 -38.88 -19.43
C VAL A 84 9.71 -37.61 -19.11
N CYS A 85 10.33 -36.42 -19.22
CA CYS A 85 9.64 -35.14 -19.06
C CYS A 85 8.58 -34.89 -20.16
N GLN A 86 8.79 -35.37 -21.39
CA GLN A 86 7.77 -35.27 -22.45
C GLN A 86 6.54 -36.14 -22.18
N LYS A 87 6.67 -37.28 -21.50
CA LYS A 87 5.51 -38.10 -21.11
C LYS A 87 4.68 -37.45 -20.00
N MET A 88 5.30 -36.71 -19.07
CA MET A 88 4.57 -35.97 -18.04
C MET A 88 3.81 -34.76 -18.59
N LYS A 89 4.21 -34.21 -19.75
CA LYS A 89 3.47 -33.15 -20.46
C LYS A 89 2.21 -33.63 -21.19
N LYS A 90 1.95 -34.95 -21.24
CA LYS A 90 0.71 -35.53 -21.80
C LYS A 90 -0.42 -35.67 -20.77
N MET A 91 -0.18 -35.36 -19.49
CA MET A 91 -1.27 -35.03 -18.58
C MET A 91 -1.72 -33.62 -18.97
N GLY A 92 -2.87 -33.53 -19.65
CA GLY A 92 -3.48 -32.25 -20.01
C GLY A 92 -3.63 -31.34 -18.79
N PRO A 93 -3.88 -30.03 -19.00
CA PRO A 93 -4.11 -29.11 -17.89
C PRO A 93 -5.11 -29.75 -16.91
N PRO A 94 -4.88 -29.67 -15.58
CA PRO A 94 -5.86 -30.17 -14.63
C PRO A 94 -7.19 -29.53 -15.03
N LYS A 95 -8.23 -30.35 -15.22
CA LYS A 95 -9.59 -29.86 -15.51
C LYS A 95 -9.95 -28.96 -14.33
N SER A 96 -9.61 -27.68 -14.40
CA SER A 96 -9.92 -26.75 -13.34
C SER A 96 -11.43 -26.69 -13.35
N ASN A 97 -12.06 -27.22 -12.30
CA ASN A 97 -13.49 -27.14 -12.14
C ASN A 97 -13.92 -25.71 -12.48
N LEU A 98 -14.95 -25.55 -13.31
CA LEU A 98 -15.43 -24.23 -13.75
C LEU A 98 -15.60 -23.27 -12.56
N ALA A 99 -16.06 -23.80 -11.43
CA ALA A 99 -16.13 -23.12 -10.14
C ALA A 99 -14.77 -22.56 -9.65
N ALA A 100 -13.68 -23.32 -9.73
CA ALA A 100 -12.35 -22.88 -9.34
C ALA A 100 -11.79 -21.80 -10.28
N TYR A 101 -12.08 -21.88 -11.58
CA TYR A 101 -11.72 -20.83 -12.53
C TYR A 101 -12.49 -19.52 -12.25
N ILE A 102 -13.80 -19.62 -12.02
CA ILE A 102 -14.65 -18.48 -11.64
C ILE A 102 -14.14 -17.86 -10.33
N ALA A 103 -13.88 -18.66 -9.29
CA ALA A 103 -13.37 -18.19 -8.02
C ALA A 103 -12.02 -17.44 -8.18
N LYS A 104 -11.07 -18.01 -8.93
CA LYS A 104 -9.79 -17.34 -9.23
C LYS A 104 -9.98 -16.01 -9.95
N THR A 105 -10.93 -15.94 -10.88
CA THR A 105 -11.21 -14.72 -11.64
C THR A 105 -11.82 -13.64 -10.75
N LEU A 106 -12.74 -14.01 -9.86
CA LEU A 106 -13.33 -13.11 -8.87
C LEU A 106 -12.28 -12.59 -7.88
N VAL A 107 -11.42 -13.47 -7.36
CA VAL A 107 -10.32 -13.08 -6.47
C VAL A 107 -9.39 -12.09 -7.17
N LYS A 108 -8.95 -12.38 -8.40
CA LYS A 108 -8.09 -11.45 -9.17
C LYS A 108 -8.72 -10.07 -9.33
N ARG A 109 -10.01 -10.00 -9.64
CA ARG A 109 -10.73 -8.72 -9.78
C ARG A 109 -10.80 -7.96 -8.44
N ARG A 110 -11.13 -8.65 -7.35
CA ARG A 110 -11.20 -8.05 -6.01
C ARG A 110 -9.84 -7.58 -5.52
N THR A 111 -8.79 -8.40 -5.72
CA THR A 111 -7.41 -8.03 -5.43
C THR A 111 -7.00 -6.78 -6.22
N GLN A 112 -7.36 -6.67 -7.50
CA GLN A 112 -7.06 -5.48 -8.29
C GLN A 112 -7.74 -4.21 -7.75
N VAL A 113 -8.99 -4.31 -7.31
CA VAL A 113 -9.69 -3.20 -6.66
C VAL A 113 -8.97 -2.83 -5.36
N LEU A 114 -8.62 -3.82 -4.54
CA LEU A 114 -7.92 -3.59 -3.28
C LEU A 114 -6.56 -2.92 -3.48
N LYS A 115 -5.79 -3.32 -4.51
CA LYS A 115 -4.50 -2.72 -4.87
C LYS A 115 -4.60 -1.22 -5.18
N ARG A 116 -5.73 -0.78 -5.73
CA ARG A 116 -5.98 0.64 -6.05
C ARG A 116 -6.47 1.44 -4.84
N LEU A 117 -7.05 0.79 -3.84
CA LEU A 117 -7.58 1.43 -2.64
C LEU A 117 -6.52 1.62 -1.56
N VAL A 118 -5.60 0.67 -1.42
CA VAL A 118 -4.51 0.75 -0.44
C VAL A 118 -3.37 1.58 -1.03
N PRO A 119 -2.87 2.62 -0.34
CA PRO A 119 -1.70 3.38 -0.79
C PRO A 119 -0.52 2.45 -1.07
N GLY A 120 0.07 2.54 -2.27
CA GLY A 120 1.16 1.66 -2.70
C GLY A 120 0.76 0.20 -2.99
N GLY A 121 -0.53 -0.15 -2.95
CA GLY A 121 -0.99 -1.53 -3.10
C GLY A 121 -0.66 -2.16 -4.45
N GLU A 122 -0.48 -1.36 -5.51
CA GLU A 122 -0.14 -1.85 -6.84
C GLU A 122 1.17 -2.65 -6.86
N SER A 123 2.17 -2.23 -6.08
CA SER A 123 3.49 -2.87 -5.98
C SER A 123 3.56 -4.01 -4.96
N MET A 124 2.50 -4.24 -4.17
CA MET A 124 2.48 -5.26 -3.12
C MET A 124 2.13 -6.66 -3.66
N ASP A 125 2.64 -7.70 -2.98
CA ASP A 125 2.15 -9.07 -3.15
C ASP A 125 0.80 -9.28 -2.47
N GLU A 126 0.09 -10.36 -2.83
CA GLU A 126 -1.29 -10.60 -2.36
C GLU A 126 -1.41 -10.77 -0.84
N PHE A 127 -0.39 -11.33 -0.17
CA PHE A 127 -0.42 -11.55 1.27
C PHE A 127 -0.12 -10.25 2.03
N SER A 128 0.93 -9.54 1.61
CA SER A 128 1.26 -8.22 2.15
C SER A 128 0.11 -7.24 1.94
N LEU A 129 -0.55 -7.27 0.79
CA LEU A 129 -1.69 -6.40 0.49
C LEU A 129 -2.83 -6.57 1.51
N ILE A 130 -3.17 -7.80 1.91
CA ILE A 130 -4.22 -8.04 2.90
C ILE A 130 -3.80 -7.50 4.28
N LYS A 131 -2.55 -7.75 4.68
CA LYS A 131 -2.01 -7.27 5.95
C LYS A 131 -2.03 -5.73 6.02
N GLU A 132 -1.54 -5.08 4.98
CA GLU A 132 -1.49 -3.62 4.87
C GLU A 132 -2.90 -3.02 4.77
N ALA A 133 -3.84 -3.69 4.08
CA ALA A 133 -5.23 -3.25 4.02
C ALA A 133 -5.89 -3.24 5.40
N LEU A 134 -5.66 -4.26 6.23
CA LEU A 134 -6.18 -4.30 7.60
C LEU A 134 -5.66 -3.15 8.45
N ASP A 135 -4.35 -2.88 8.37
CA ASP A 135 -3.74 -1.77 9.11
C ASP A 135 -4.23 -0.41 8.60
N TYR A 136 -4.40 -0.25 7.29
CA TYR A 136 -4.92 0.98 6.70
C TYR A 136 -6.38 1.24 7.09
N VAL A 137 -7.23 0.20 7.11
CA VAL A 137 -8.62 0.31 7.60
C VAL A 137 -8.66 0.78 9.06
N LEU A 138 -7.80 0.25 9.92
CA LEU A 138 -7.72 0.69 11.32
C LEU A 138 -7.30 2.16 11.41
N SER A 139 -6.31 2.56 10.61
CA SER A 139 -5.81 3.93 10.56
C SER A 139 -6.88 4.93 10.10
N LEU A 140 -7.68 4.55 9.09
CA LEU A 140 -8.82 5.36 8.62
C LEU A 140 -9.91 5.51 9.67
N ARG A 141 -10.21 4.45 10.44
CA ARG A 141 -11.19 4.53 11.54
C ARG A 141 -10.76 5.55 12.59
N ILE A 142 -9.50 5.47 13.02
CA ILE A 142 -8.92 6.42 13.99
C ILE A 142 -9.02 7.85 13.44
N GLN A 143 -8.66 8.07 12.17
CA GLN A 143 -8.75 9.39 11.54
C GLN A 143 -10.18 9.95 11.55
N VAL A 144 -11.17 9.13 11.17
CA VAL A 144 -12.59 9.54 11.18
C VAL A 144 -13.09 9.81 12.59
N ASP A 145 -12.70 9.00 13.57
CA ASP A 145 -13.11 9.17 14.96
C ASP A 145 -12.55 10.46 15.56
N VAL A 146 -11.28 10.78 15.29
CA VAL A 146 -10.67 12.07 15.68
C VAL A 146 -11.37 13.26 15.02
N MET A 147 -11.70 13.15 13.73
CA MET A 147 -12.42 14.22 13.04
C MET A 147 -13.82 14.42 13.61
N ARG A 148 -14.51 13.35 13.98
CA ARG A 148 -15.84 13.41 14.60
C ARG A 148 -15.79 14.06 15.98
N THR A 149 -14.82 13.68 16.82
CA THR A 149 -14.68 14.28 18.16
C THR A 149 -14.36 15.77 18.07
N LEU A 150 -13.49 16.17 17.15
CA LEU A 150 -13.17 17.57 16.91
C LEU A 150 -14.38 18.36 16.39
N ALA A 151 -15.15 17.80 15.46
CA ALA A 151 -16.37 18.44 14.96
C ALA A 151 -17.39 18.65 16.09
N ASN A 152 -17.64 17.62 16.89
CA ASN A 152 -18.57 17.69 18.02
C ASN A 152 -18.11 18.72 19.08
N ALA A 153 -16.82 18.74 19.41
CA ALA A 153 -16.27 19.70 20.37
C ALA A 153 -16.42 21.15 19.86
N ASN A 154 -16.21 21.36 18.57
CA ASN A 154 -16.40 22.66 17.95
C ASN A 154 -17.87 23.10 17.95
N GLU A 155 -18.83 22.20 17.72
CA GLU A 155 -20.26 22.51 17.83
C GLU A 155 -20.64 22.93 19.25
N VAL A 156 -20.11 22.25 20.28
CA VAL A 156 -20.35 22.61 21.68
C VAL A 156 -19.79 24.00 22.00
N LEU A 157 -18.57 24.31 21.54
CA LEU A 157 -17.93 25.61 21.78
C LEU A 157 -18.74 26.76 21.15
N ASN A 158 -19.19 26.59 19.90
CA ASN A 158 -20.00 27.60 19.22
C ASN A 158 -21.36 27.83 19.92
N GLN A 159 -21.93 26.81 20.57
CA GLN A 159 -23.14 26.96 21.37
C GLN A 159 -22.88 27.71 22.68
N SER A 160 -21.73 27.52 23.34
CA SER A 160 -21.37 28.30 24.54
C SER A 160 -21.10 29.77 24.22
N ASP A 161 -20.43 30.06 23.10
CA ASP A 161 -20.14 31.45 22.70
C ASP A 161 -21.44 32.22 22.37
N SER A 162 -22.45 31.54 21.83
CA SER A 162 -23.78 32.14 21.60
C SER A 162 -24.59 32.43 22.88
N LYS A 163 -24.31 31.71 23.98
CA LYS A 163 -25.02 31.87 25.27
C LYS A 163 -24.39 32.91 26.20
N ILE A 164 -23.19 33.40 25.88
CA ILE A 164 -22.47 34.40 26.67
C ILE A 164 -22.81 35.83 26.20
N ILE A 165 -23.51 35.97 25.07
CA ILE A 165 -23.84 37.27 24.44
C ILE A 165 -25.30 37.73 24.75
N ASP A 166 -26.10 36.89 25.41
CA ASP A 166 -27.43 37.26 25.96
C ASP A 166 -27.37 37.44 27.48
#